data_AF-A0A4Q4SVB7-F1
#
_entry.id   AF-A0A4Q4SVB7-F1
#
_cell.length_a   1.000
_cell.length_b   1.000
_cell.length_c   1.000
_cell.angle_alpha   90.00
_cell.angle_beta   90.00
_cell.angle_gamma   90.00
#
_symmetry.space_group_name_H-M   'P 1'
#
loop_
_entity.id
_entity.type
_entity.pdbx_description
1 polymer ?
#
loop_
_entity_poly.entity_id
_entity_poly.type
_entity_poly.pdbx_seq_one_letter_code
_entity_poly.pdbx_strand_id
1 'polypeptide(L)' 'MSGQFGFMSRLGATDEAVAVLNDQPFIFTVLVVALVACISQCVLIWYIHYATMKPEQKKAKKNDKKPGKPPAQR' A
#
# COMPACT_ATOMS: atom_id res chain seq x y z
N MET A 1 -28.06 -12.47 2.94
CA MET A 1 -26.83 -11.92 2.32
C MET A 1 -26.99 -11.87 0.80
N SER A 2 -27.73 -10.91 0.27
CA SER A 2 -27.97 -10.79 -1.17
C SER A 2 -27.96 -9.31 -1.55
N GLY A 3 -26.85 -8.85 -2.11
CA GLY A 3 -26.57 -7.47 -2.52
C GLY A 3 -25.21 -7.41 -3.22
N GLN A 4 -24.94 -6.33 -3.96
CA GLN A 4 -23.71 -6.13 -4.75
C GLN A 4 -22.42 -6.29 -3.92
N PHE A 5 -22.48 -6.00 -2.61
CA PHE A 5 -21.34 -6.09 -1.69
C PHE A 5 -21.32 -7.35 -0.82
N GLY A 6 -22.15 -8.36 -1.09
CA GLY A 6 -22.19 -9.60 -0.30
C GLY A 6 -20.87 -10.38 -0.23
N PHE A 7 -19.96 -10.18 -1.19
CA PHE A 7 -18.62 -10.77 -1.17
C PHE A 7 -17.71 -10.18 -0.07
N MET A 8 -17.98 -8.97 0.42
CA MET A 8 -17.17 -8.34 1.46
C MET A 8 -17.26 -9.04 2.80
N SER A 9 -18.36 -9.74 3.07
CA SER A 9 -18.46 -10.61 4.25
C SER A 9 -17.40 -11.73 4.24
N ARG A 10 -17.04 -12.25 3.05
CA ARG A 10 -15.93 -13.22 2.90
C ARG A 10 -14.54 -12.61 3.12
N LEU A 11 -14.44 -11.29 3.00
CA LEU A 11 -13.22 -10.52 3.29
C LEU A 11 -13.16 -10.04 4.75
N GLY A 12 -14.13 -10.42 5.58
CA GLY A 12 -14.19 -10.08 7.00
C GLY A 12 -14.99 -8.80 7.31
N ALA A 13 -15.77 -8.28 6.36
CA ALA A 13 -16.68 -7.17 6.66
C ALA A 13 -17.86 -7.65 7.52
N THR A 14 -18.25 -6.84 8.50
CA THR A 14 -19.44 -7.09 9.32
C THR A 14 -20.70 -6.97 8.46
N ASP A 15 -21.77 -7.67 8.86
CA ASP A 15 -23.05 -7.64 8.14
C ASP A 15 -23.65 -6.23 8.09
N GLU A 16 -23.43 -5.41 9.12
CA GLU A 16 -23.81 -3.99 9.14
C GLU A 16 -23.05 -3.17 8.10
N ALA A 17 -21.72 -3.37 7.99
CA ALA A 17 -20.93 -2.69 6.98
C ALA A 17 -21.37 -3.08 5.56
N VAL A 18 -21.69 -4.35 5.34
CA VAL A 18 -22.23 -4.83 4.06
C VAL A 18 -23.61 -4.23 3.77
N ALA A 19 -24.48 -4.09 4.77
CA ALA A 19 -25.79 -3.45 4.61
C ALA A 19 -25.64 -1.96 4.24
N VAL A 20 -24.84 -1.20 4.97
CA VAL A 20 -24.59 0.23 4.71
C VAL A 20 -23.98 0.45 3.32
N LEU A 21 -23.05 -0.41 2.90
CA LEU A 21 -22.46 -0.32 1.56
C LEU A 21 -23.49 -0.64 0.45
N ASN A 22 -24.41 -1.57 0.69
CA ASN A 22 -25.50 -1.85 -0.26
C ASN A 22 -26.54 -0.72 -0.29
N ASP A 23 -26.85 -0.10 0.85
CA ASP A 23 -27.80 1.03 0.92
C ASP A 23 -27.22 2.30 0.29
N GLN A 24 -25.90 2.51 0.41
CA GLN A 24 -25.21 3.71 -0.05
C GLN A 24 -23.95 3.35 -0.86
N PRO A 25 -24.11 2.86 -2.10
CA PRO A 25 -22.98 2.40 -2.93
C PRO A 25 -21.96 3.50 -3.26
N PHE A 26 -22.35 4.78 -3.19
CA PHE A 26 -21.42 5.89 -3.41
C PHE A 26 -20.34 5.97 -2.30
N ILE A 27 -20.65 5.58 -1.06
CA ILE A 27 -19.71 5.60 0.07
C ILE A 27 -18.52 4.67 -0.22
N PHE A 28 -18.79 3.50 -0.81
CA PHE A 28 -17.74 2.59 -1.25
C PHE A 28 -16.78 3.26 -2.24
N THR A 29 -17.33 3.96 -3.23
CA THR A 29 -16.53 4.65 -4.26
C THR A 29 -15.66 5.73 -3.63
N VAL A 30 -16.20 6.52 -2.70
CA VAL A 30 -15.43 7.55 -1.98
C VAL A 30 -14.30 6.93 -1.16
N LEU A 31 -14.57 5.83 -0.45
CA LEU A 31 -13.54 5.10 0.30
C LEU A 31 -12.39 4.61 -0.60
N VAL A 32 -12.72 4.03 -1.75
CA VAL A 32 -11.71 3.57 -2.72
C VAL A 32 -10.90 4.74 -3.27
N VAL A 33 -11.55 5.84 -3.65
CA VAL A 33 -10.88 7.05 -4.15
C VAL A 33 -9.94 7.64 -3.08
N ALA A 34 -10.39 7.73 -1.84
CA ALA A 34 -9.57 8.22 -0.73
C ALA A 34 -8.35 7.32 -0.49
N LEU A 35 -8.53 6.00 -0.53
CA LEU A 35 -7.44 5.04 -0.35
C LEU A 35 -6.40 5.14 -1.49
N VAL A 36 -6.85 5.26 -2.74
CA VAL A 36 -5.97 5.49 -3.89
C VAL A 36 -5.24 6.83 -3.80
N ALA A 37 -5.92 7.89 -3.36
CA ALA A 37 -5.31 9.20 -3.16
C ALA A 37 -4.20 9.14 -2.09
N CYS A 38 -4.46 8.52 -0.94
CA CYS A 38 -3.47 8.32 0.11
C CYS A 38 -2.26 7.51 -0.36
N ILE A 39 -2.48 6.38 -1.05
CA ILE A 39 -1.39 5.57 -1.61
C ILE A 39 -0.58 6.39 -2.62
N SER A 40 -1.26 7.13 -3.50
CA SER A 40 -0.60 7.98 -4.49
C SER A 40 0.28 9.04 -3.82
N GLN A 41 -0.18 9.67 -2.75
CA GLN A 41 0.60 10.62 -1.95
C GLN A 41 1.84 9.96 -1.32
N CYS A 42 1.69 8.79 -0.71
CA CYS A 42 2.80 8.04 -0.14
C CYS A 42 3.86 7.70 -1.19
N VAL A 43 3.44 7.27 -2.38
CA VAL A 43 4.35 6.96 -3.50
C VAL A 43 5.04 8.23 -4.01
N LEU A 44 4.34 9.35 -4.10
CA LEU A 44 4.90 10.64 -4.51
C LEU A 44 5.96 11.13 -3.51
N ILE A 45 5.66 11.05 -2.21
CA ILE A 45 6.61 11.39 -1.13
C ILE A 45 7.82 10.46 -1.19
N TRP A 46 7.61 9.15 -1.37
CA TRP A 46 8.71 8.19 -1.50
C TRP A 46 9.58 8.48 -2.72
N TYR A 47 8.98 8.83 -3.86
CA TYR A 47 9.69 9.19 -5.07
C TYR A 47 10.51 10.48 -4.89
N ILE A 48 9.91 11.52 -4.30
CA ILE A 48 10.63 12.77 -3.99
C ILE A 48 11.77 12.49 -3.02
N HIS A 49 11.54 11.69 -1.97
CA HIS A 49 12.57 11.29 -1.04
C HIS A 49 13.72 10.57 -1.76
N TYR A 50 13.42 9.60 -2.63
CA TYR A 50 14.41 8.89 -3.43
C TYR A 50 15.18 9.81 -4.40
N ALA A 51 14.49 10.71 -5.09
CA ALA A 51 15.08 11.65 -6.04
C ALA A 51 16.05 12.61 -5.34
N THR A 52 15.65 13.13 -4.18
CA THR A 52 16.41 14.10 -3.36
C THR A 52 17.50 13.48 -2.48
N MET A 53 17.55 12.15 -2.33
CA MET A 53 18.68 11.50 -1.64
C MET A 53 20.02 11.90 -2.28
N LYS A 54 20.97 12.37 -1.46
CA LYS A 54 22.30 12.76 -1.92
C LYS A 54 22.98 11.60 -2.68
N PRO A 55 23.74 11.89 -3.75
CA PRO A 55 24.42 10.86 -4.55
C PRO A 55 25.38 9.99 -3.72
N GLU A 56 25.94 10.53 -2.63
CA GLU A 56 26.78 9.79 -1.68
C GLU A 56 26.00 8.68 -0.95
N GLN A 57 24.74 8.93 -0.56
CA GLN A 57 23.86 7.93 0.07
C GLN A 57 23.35 6.88 -0.93
N LYS A 58 23.22 7.26 -2.21
CA LYS A 58 22.89 6.32 -3.30
C LYS A 58 24.04 5.33 -3.58
N LYS A 59 25.31 5.77 -3.42
CA LYS A 59 26.50 4.91 -3.57
C LYS A 59 26.66 3.93 -2.40
N ALA A 60 26.41 4.37 -1.16
CA ALA A 60 26.42 3.49 0.02
C ALA A 60 25.39 2.35 -0.11
N LYS A 61 24.13 2.67 -0.43
CA LYS A 61 23.06 1.67 -0.64
C LYS A 61 23.28 0.71 -1.83
N LYS A 62 24.14 1.07 -2.80
CA LYS A 62 24.56 0.18 -3.89
C LYS A 62 25.66 -0.79 -3.47
N ASN A 63 26.54 -0.40 -2.55
CA ASN A 63 27.60 -1.27 -2.04
C ASN A 63 27.06 -2.28 -1.02
N ASP A 64 26.05 -1.93 -0.22
CA ASP A 64 25.38 -2.86 0.70
C ASP A 64 24.54 -3.94 -0.03
N LYS A 65 24.21 -3.73 -1.30
CA LYS A 65 23.48 -4.70 -2.14
C LYS A 65 24.39 -5.65 -2.92
N LYS A 66 25.71 -5.54 -2.80
CA LYS A 66 26.60 -6.63 -3.27
C LYS A 66 26.50 -7.76 -2.25
N PRO A 67 26.17 -9.00 -2.66
CA PRO A 67 26.18 -10.13 -1.74
C PRO A 67 27.58 -10.24 -1.16
N GLY A 68 27.69 -9.92 0.12
CA GLY A 68 28.90 -10.11 0.90
C GLY A 68 29.33 -11.56 0.76
N LYS A 69 30.54 -11.74 0.27
CA LYS A 69 31.30 -13.00 0.23
C LYS A 69 31.02 -13.81 1.52
N PRO A 70 30.73 -15.12 1.44
CA PRO A 70 30.40 -15.92 2.64
C PRO A 70 31.52 -15.77 3.68
N PRO A 71 31.18 -15.68 4.98
CA PRO A 71 32.16 -15.44 6.02
C PRO A 71 33.19 -16.57 5.98
N ALA A 72 34.47 -16.18 5.93
CA ALA A 72 35.58 -17.10 5.95
C ALA A 72 35.48 -18.00 7.20
N GLN A 73 35.32 -19.29 6.96
CA GLN A 73 35.36 -20.33 7.98
C GLN A 73 36.79 -20.41 8.52
N ARG A 74 36.97 -20.04 9.79
CA ARG A 74 38.18 -20.28 10.58
C ARG A 74 37.86 -21.27 11.67
#